data_AF-A0A345Y4L4-F1
#
_entry.id   AF-A0A345Y4L4-F1
#
_cell.length_a   1.000
_cell.length_b   1.000
_cell.length_c   1.000
_cell.angle_alpha   90.00
_cell.angle_beta   90.00
_cell.angle_gamma   90.00
#
_symmetry.space_group_name_H-M   'P 1'
#
loop_
_entity.id
_entity.type
_entity.pdbx_description
1 polymer ?
#
loop_
_entity_poly.entity_id
_entity_poly.type
_entity_poly.pdbx_seq_one_letter_code
_entity_poly.pdbx_strand_id
1 'polypeptide(L)' 'MTESAPLAPKPCHKCGSAAEVIKSGSRRFWVQCSRYADQGNCNAIGPQTDNRKEAIFRWNATR' A
#
# COMPACT_ATOMS: atom_id res chain seq x y z
N MET A 1 12.66 -4.28 -22.38
CA MET A 1 12.34 -3.35 -21.28
C MET A 1 11.64 -4.15 -20.21
N THR A 2 12.36 -4.57 -19.17
CA THR A 2 11.82 -5.38 -18.08
C THR A 2 11.08 -4.44 -17.15
N GLU A 3 9.81 -4.19 -17.44
CA GLU A 3 8.93 -3.44 -16.56
C GLU A 3 8.65 -4.30 -15.33
N SER A 4 9.60 -4.31 -14.41
CA SER A 4 9.41 -4.73 -13.04
C SER A 4 8.45 -3.73 -12.40
N ALA A 5 7.16 -3.87 -12.72
CA ALA A 5 6.08 -3.25 -11.97
C ALA A 5 6.40 -3.43 -10.48
N PRO A 6 6.36 -2.38 -9.65
CA PRO A 6 6.75 -2.51 -8.26
C PRO A 6 5.88 -3.57 -7.60
N LEU A 7 6.45 -4.77 -7.40
CA LEU A 7 5.79 -5.90 -6.77
C LEU A 7 5.59 -5.66 -5.26
N ALA A 8 6.34 -4.69 -4.72
CA ALA A 8 6.32 -4.31 -3.33
C ALA A 8 5.90 -2.83 -3.16
N PRO A 9 5.02 -2.54 -2.19
CA PRO A 9 4.75 -1.17 -1.79
C PRO A 9 5.99 -0.55 -1.13
N LYS A 10 6.26 0.72 -1.45
CA LYS A 10 7.27 1.52 -0.77
C LYS A 10 6.90 1.71 0.71
N PRO A 11 7.87 1.96 1.60
CA PRO A 11 7.59 2.27 2.99
C PRO A 11 6.66 3.50 3.13
N CYS A 12 5.96 3.56 4.25
CA CYS A 12 5.07 4.66 4.59
C CYS A 12 5.78 6.02 4.52
N HIS A 13 5.18 6.97 3.81
CA HIS A 13 5.69 8.34 3.72
C HIS A 13 5.65 9.12 5.04
N LYS A 14 4.77 8.75 5.99
CA LYS A 14 4.64 9.43 7.28
C LYS A 14 5.64 8.97 8.33
N CYS A 15 5.78 7.65 8.49
CA CYS A 15 6.54 7.07 9.60
C CYS A 15 7.73 6.20 9.17
N GLY A 16 7.95 6.02 7.87
CA GLY A 16 9.03 5.19 7.33
C GLY A 16 8.87 3.69 7.57
N SER A 17 7.80 3.26 8.24
CA SER A 17 7.52 1.83 8.49
C SER A 17 7.13 1.12 7.19
N ALA A 18 7.23 -0.22 7.19
CA ALA A 18 6.81 -1.03 6.06
C ALA A 18 5.33 -0.79 5.71
N ALA A 19 4.99 -0.99 4.44
CA ALA A 19 3.62 -0.93 3.96
C ALA A 19 3.17 -2.33 3.55
N GLU A 20 1.90 -2.63 3.79
CA GLU A 20 1.31 -3.93 3.56
C GLU A 20 0.15 -3.81 2.58
N VAL A 21 0.06 -4.77 1.67
CA VAL A 21 -1.06 -4.87 0.74
C VAL A 21 -2.17 -5.63 1.45
N ILE A 22 -3.30 -4.98 1.67
CA ILE A 22 -4.50 -5.59 2.22
C ILE A 22 -5.44 -5.97 1.09
N LYS A 23 -5.97 -7.18 1.18
CA LYS A 23 -7.07 -7.66 0.35
C LYS A 23 -8.31 -7.79 1.22
N SER A 24 -9.43 -7.22 0.77
CA SER A 24 -10.73 -7.41 1.41
C SER A 24 -11.77 -7.87 0.39
N GLY A 25 -12.44 -8.98 0.72
CA GLY A 25 -13.37 -9.63 -0.18
C GLY A 25 -12.71 -10.13 -1.48
N SER A 26 -13.49 -10.18 -2.56
CA SER A 26 -13.04 -10.75 -3.83
C SER A 26 -12.22 -9.78 -4.69
N ARG A 27 -12.55 -8.49 -4.65
CA ARG A 27 -11.98 -7.49 -5.57
C ARG A 27 -11.28 -6.31 -4.90
N ARG A 28 -11.47 -6.01 -3.61
CA ARG A 28 -10.91 -4.79 -3.03
C ARG A 28 -9.47 -5.01 -2.53
N PHE A 29 -8.55 -4.19 -3.02
CA PHE A 29 -7.16 -4.13 -2.60
C PHE A 29 -6.75 -2.70 -2.25
N TRP A 30 -6.01 -2.53 -1.17
CA TRP A 30 -5.34 -1.26 -0.86
C TRP A 30 -3.99 -1.55 -0.22
N VAL A 31 -3.17 -0.52 -0.11
CA VAL A 31 -1.94 -0.57 0.69
C VAL A 31 -2.16 0.26 1.94
N GLN A 32 -1.74 -0.23 3.10
CA GLN A 32 -1.73 0.56 4.33
C GLN A 32 -0.39 0.41 5.04
N CYS A 33 -0.08 1.32 5.96
CA CYS A 33 1.08 1.16 6.84
C CYS A 33 0.95 -0.13 7.68
N SER A 34 2.03 -0.88 7.88
CA SER A 34 2.02 -2.06 8.79
C SER A 34 1.75 -1.66 10.24
N ARG A 35 2.02 -0.40 10.58
CA ARG A 35 1.67 0.21 11.88
C ARG A 35 0.32 0.94 11.89
N TYR A 36 -0.55 0.63 10.94
CA TYR A 36 -1.88 1.23 10.86
C TYR A 36 -2.78 0.72 12.00
N ALA A 37 -3.44 1.65 12.69
CA ALA A 37 -4.47 1.48 13.74
C ALA A 37 -4.10 0.68 15.01
N ASP A 38 -3.34 -0.43 14.92
CA ASP A 38 -3.04 -1.32 16.06
C ASP A 38 -1.61 -1.23 16.60
N GLN A 39 -0.63 -0.74 15.81
CA GLN A 39 0.80 -0.80 16.17
C GLN A 39 1.57 0.54 16.10
N GLY A 40 0.91 1.66 15.79
CA GLY A 40 1.56 2.98 15.86
C GLY A 40 0.67 4.16 15.50
N ASN A 41 1.17 5.38 15.72
CA ASN A 41 0.51 6.66 15.39
C ASN A 41 0.44 6.95 13.87
N CYS A 42 0.47 5.94 13.01
CA CYS A 42 0.41 6.14 11.57
C CYS A 42 -0.99 5.88 11.02
N ASN A 43 -1.52 6.86 10.28
CA ASN A 43 -2.82 6.79 9.62
C ASN A 43 -2.73 6.77 8.09
N ALA A 44 -1.58 6.37 7.54
CA ALA A 44 -1.38 6.32 6.11
C ALA A 44 -2.03 5.07 5.50
N ILE A 45 -3.08 5.31 4.72
CA ILE A 45 -3.79 4.30 3.93
C ILE A 45 -3.88 4.80 2.48
N GLY A 46 -3.64 3.89 1.55
CA GLY A 46 -3.74 4.12 0.12
C GLY A 46 -5.17 3.98 -0.38
N PRO A 47 -5.44 4.44 -1.62
CA PRO A 47 -6.74 4.28 -2.24
C PRO A 47 -7.08 2.79 -2.44
N GLN A 48 -8.37 2.48 -2.28
CA GLN A 48 -8.91 1.16 -2.62
C GLN A 48 -9.01 1.03 -4.14
N THR A 49 -8.63 -0.15 -4.65
CA THR A 49 -8.61 -0.50 -6.07
C THR A 49 -9.09 -1.93 -6.26
N ASP A 50 -9.40 -2.28 -7.51
CA ASP A 50 -9.82 -3.65 -7.84
C ASP A 50 -8.65 -4.61 -8.13
N ASN A 51 -7.41 -4.13 -8.04
CA ASN A 51 -6.23 -4.88 -8.43
C ASN A 51 -5.03 -4.61 -7.49
N ARG A 52 -4.38 -5.67 -7.01
CA ARG A 52 -3.17 -5.59 -6.18
C ARG A 52 -2.08 -4.70 -6.80
N LYS A 53 -1.82 -4.82 -8.09
CA LYS A 53 -0.78 -4.04 -8.77
C LYS A 53 -1.12 -2.55 -8.77
N GLU A 54 -2.39 -2.22 -8.97
CA GLU A 54 -2.85 -0.83 -9.00
C GLU A 54 -2.83 -0.20 -7.61
N ALA A 55 -3.20 -0.95 -6.56
CA ALA A 55 -3.05 -0.51 -5.17
C ALA A 55 -1.60 -0.12 -4.85
N ILE A 56 -0.63 -0.95 -5.25
CA ILE A 56 0.79 -0.68 -5.04
C ILE A 56 1.26 0.51 -5.87
N PHE A 57 0.88 0.57 -7.15
CA PHE A 57 1.23 1.68 -8.02
C PHE A 57 0.75 3.01 -7.46
N ARG A 58 -0.54 3.10 -7.09
CA ARG A 58 -1.12 4.31 -6.53
C ARG A 58 -0.46 4.70 -5.22
N TRP A 59 -0.20 3.76 -4.32
CA TRP A 59 0.54 4.02 -3.09
C TRP A 59 1.95 4.57 -3.34
N ASN A 60 2.66 4.00 -4.31
CA ASN A 60 4.01 4.42 -4.67
C ASN A 60 4.05 5.77 -5.39
N ALA A 61 2.92 6.21 -5.95
CA ALA A 61 2.71 7.51 -6.59
C ALA A 61 2.30 8.61 -5.61
N THR A 62 1.75 8.28 -4.43
CA THR A 62 1.43 9.26 -3.38
C THR A 62 2.67 9.82 -2.65
N ARG A 63 3.85 9.67 -3.23
CA ARG A 63 5.16 10.02 -2.66
C ARG A 63 5.92 10.85 -3.68
#